data_AF-A0A6A3KJZ7-F1
#
_entry.id   AF-A0A6A3KJZ7-F1
#
_cell.length_a   1.000
_cell.length_b   1.000
_cell.length_c   1.000
_cell.angle_alpha   90.00
_cell.angle_beta   90.00
_cell.angle_gamma   90.00
#
_symmetry.space_group_name_H-M   'P 1'
#
loop_
_entity.id
_entity.type
_entity.pdbx_description
1 polymer ?
#
loop_
_entity_poly.entity_id
_entity_poly.type
_entity_poly.pdbx_seq_one_letter_code
_entity_poly.pdbx_strand_id
1 'polypeptide(L)'
;MMIRRWRGGEKRQHVNRKRRRGSQSDALSSILDRVNVLLDLDTSDNNKAPENTWIQQKLYLQEQRAAQNLSTLYAMLDRNVVTTQQLLEQRWEYIAQGLDAAELGQALQAQQSKKTMLENQIGALELQILNGRRKVIVSSELSVD
;
A
#
# COMPACT_ATOMS: atom_id res chain seq x y z
N MET A 1 60.91 -81.97 26.88
CA MET A 1 59.55 -81.85 26.30
C MET A 1 58.56 -82.22 27.41
N MET A 2 57.80 -81.24 27.95
CA MET A 2 56.73 -81.49 28.92
C MET A 2 55.49 -80.68 28.53
N ILE A 3 54.41 -81.40 28.27
CA ILE A 3 53.06 -80.89 28.07
C ILE A 3 52.42 -80.68 29.44
N ARG A 4 51.85 -79.50 29.71
CA ARG A 4 50.83 -79.33 30.77
C ARG A 4 49.60 -78.62 30.23
N ARG A 5 48.46 -79.14 30.66
CA ARG A 5 47.10 -78.98 30.14
C ARG A 5 46.33 -77.95 30.99
N TRP A 6 45.71 -76.98 30.29
CA TRP A 6 44.43 -76.29 30.50
C TRP A 6 44.00 -75.74 31.89
N ARG A 7 43.74 -74.42 31.97
CA ARG A 7 42.38 -73.79 32.11
C ARG A 7 42.50 -72.30 32.47
N GLY A 8 41.67 -71.44 31.86
CA GLY A 8 41.50 -70.08 32.39
C GLY A 8 40.74 -69.06 31.52
N GLY A 9 39.43 -69.28 31.32
CA GLY A 9 38.40 -68.21 31.24
C GLY A 9 38.44 -67.17 30.11
N GLU A 10 37.74 -67.46 29.00
CA GLU A 10 37.22 -66.43 28.08
C GLU A 10 36.17 -65.57 28.79
N LYS A 11 36.52 -64.30 29.10
CA LYS A 11 35.54 -63.31 29.53
C LYS A 11 34.85 -62.71 28.30
N ARG A 12 33.67 -63.24 27.97
CA ARG A 12 32.72 -62.60 27.03
C ARG A 12 32.27 -61.26 27.62
N GLN A 13 32.75 -60.14 27.06
CA GLN A 13 32.28 -58.81 27.41
C GLN A 13 30.84 -58.62 26.92
N HIS A 14 29.88 -58.69 27.83
CA HIS A 14 28.49 -58.34 27.57
C HIS A 14 28.36 -56.82 27.58
N VAL A 15 28.32 -56.19 26.40
CA VAL A 15 28.17 -54.73 26.28
C VAL A 15 26.70 -54.37 26.50
N ASN A 16 26.36 -53.95 27.72
CA ASN A 16 25.06 -53.37 28.05
C ASN A 16 24.89 -52.02 27.32
N ARG A 17 24.20 -52.03 26.18
CA ARG A 17 23.87 -50.80 25.43
C ARG A 17 22.73 -50.05 26.14
N LYS A 18 23.09 -49.31 27.19
CA LYS A 18 22.19 -48.35 27.87
C LYS A 18 21.80 -47.28 26.83
N ARG A 19 20.54 -47.26 26.39
CA ARG A 19 20.02 -46.19 25.51
C ARG A 19 20.11 -44.85 26.26
N ARG A 20 21.05 -43.99 25.85
CA ARG A 20 21.13 -42.59 26.31
C ARG A 20 19.87 -41.86 25.83
N ARG A 21 18.87 -41.71 26.70
CA ARG A 21 17.67 -40.90 26.44
C ARG A 21 17.95 -39.39 26.45
N GLY A 22 19.07 -38.94 27.01
CA GLY A 22 19.46 -37.53 27.04
C GLY A 22 19.80 -36.96 25.65
N SER A 23 20.58 -37.69 24.84
CA SER A 23 21.05 -37.17 23.55
C SER A 23 19.95 -37.03 22.48
N GLN A 24 18.83 -37.75 22.62
CA GLN A 24 17.67 -37.56 21.74
C GLN A 24 16.86 -36.32 22.15
N SER A 25 16.75 -36.04 23.45
CA SER A 25 16.07 -34.84 23.94
C SER A 25 16.83 -33.58 23.52
N ASP A 26 18.15 -33.58 23.67
CA ASP A 26 18.99 -32.44 23.27
C ASP A 26 18.99 -32.23 21.75
N ALA A 27 18.99 -33.32 20.96
CA ALA A 27 18.88 -33.25 19.52
C ALA A 27 17.49 -32.75 19.06
N LEU A 28 16.41 -33.17 19.73
CA LEU A 28 15.06 -32.70 19.43
C LEU A 28 14.86 -31.23 19.82
N SER A 29 15.39 -30.79 20.97
CA SER A 29 15.40 -29.37 21.33
C SER A 29 16.20 -28.54 20.33
N SER A 30 17.38 -29.01 19.89
CA SER A 30 18.18 -28.31 18.88
C SER A 30 17.48 -28.23 17.51
N ILE A 31 16.71 -29.25 17.14
CA ILE A 31 15.89 -29.23 15.91
C ILE A 31 14.73 -28.23 16.07
N LEU A 32 14.04 -28.24 17.21
CA LEU A 32 12.94 -27.31 17.51
C LEU A 32 13.42 -25.86 17.53
N ASP A 33 14.57 -25.59 18.15
CA ASP A 33 15.17 -24.25 18.17
C ASP A 33 15.56 -23.80 16.76
N ARG A 34 16.13 -24.69 15.93
CA ARG A 34 16.40 -24.39 14.52
C ARG A 34 15.14 -24.15 13.70
N VAL A 35 14.06 -24.91 13.96
CA VAL A 35 12.77 -24.72 13.27
C VAL A 35 12.12 -23.41 13.69
N ASN A 36 12.17 -23.05 14.97
CA ASN A 36 11.68 -21.75 15.45
C ASN A 36 12.46 -20.60 14.82
N VAL A 37 13.79 -20.66 14.78
CA VAL A 37 14.61 -19.63 14.11
C VAL A 37 14.30 -19.53 12.62
N LEU A 38 14.06 -20.65 11.93
CA LEU A 38 13.68 -20.64 10.51
C LEU A 38 12.27 -20.06 10.29
N LEU A 39 11.31 -20.36 11.16
CA LEU A 39 9.96 -19.79 11.12
C LEU A 39 9.97 -18.29 11.43
N ASP A 40 10.81 -17.85 12.38
CA ASP A 40 10.99 -16.44 12.72
C ASP A 40 11.65 -15.67 11.55
N LEU A 41 12.61 -16.28 10.84
CA LEU A 41 13.22 -15.71 9.63
C LEU A 41 12.23 -15.62 8.46
N ASP A 42 11.42 -16.66 8.22
CA ASP A 42 10.43 -16.67 7.13
C ASP A 42 9.27 -15.69 7.39
N THR A 43 8.96 -15.42 8.66
CA THR A 43 7.85 -14.52 9.02
C THR A 43 8.24 -13.05 9.14
N SER A 44 9.50 -12.73 9.49
CA SER A 44 9.94 -11.34 9.70
C SER A 44 10.13 -10.56 8.40
N ASP A 45 10.78 -11.15 7.38
CA ASP A 45 11.21 -10.39 6.19
C ASP A 45 10.36 -10.71 4.95
N ASN A 46 9.84 -11.95 4.85
CA ASN A 46 9.08 -12.41 3.70
C ASN A 46 7.63 -11.88 3.68
N ASN A 47 7.06 -11.53 4.84
CA ASN A 47 5.72 -10.93 4.94
C ASN A 47 5.71 -9.42 4.66
N LYS A 48 6.82 -8.71 4.89
CA LYS A 48 6.90 -7.25 4.71
C LYS A 48 6.98 -6.82 3.24
N ALA A 49 7.68 -7.60 2.41
CA ALA A 49 7.83 -7.32 0.97
C ALA A 49 6.49 -7.32 0.18
N PRO A 50 5.61 -8.33 0.31
CA PRO A 50 4.31 -8.33 -0.37
C PRO A 50 3.34 -7.28 0.20
N GLU A 51 3.35 -7.04 1.51
CA GLU A 51 2.55 -6.00 2.16
C GLU A 51 2.91 -4.60 1.61
N ASN A 52 4.22 -4.30 1.55
CA ASN A 52 4.72 -3.04 0.97
C ASN A 52 4.37 -2.91 -0.52
N THR A 53 4.46 -4.01 -1.28
CA THR A 53 4.11 -4.03 -2.71
C THR A 53 2.61 -3.75 -2.91
N TRP A 54 1.74 -4.33 -2.08
CA TRP A 54 0.30 -4.09 -2.13
C TRP A 54 -0.07 -2.66 -1.75
N ILE A 55 0.56 -2.11 -0.71
CA ILE A 55 0.39 -0.71 -0.30
C ILE A 55 0.78 0.23 -1.44
N GLN A 56 1.91 -0.02 -2.11
CA GLN A 56 2.35 0.77 -3.26
C GLN A 56 1.38 0.68 -4.44
N GLN A 57 0.88 -0.51 -4.79
CA GLN A 57 -0.10 -0.68 -5.86
C GLN A 57 -1.41 0.04 -5.56
N LYS A 58 -1.89 -0.04 -4.31
CA LYS A 58 -3.09 0.66 -3.85
C LYS A 58 -2.93 2.18 -3.97
N LEU A 59 -1.77 2.71 -3.56
CA LEU A 59 -1.45 4.13 -3.69
C LEU A 59 -1.41 4.55 -5.15
N TYR A 60 -0.75 3.79 -6.01
CA TYR A 60 -0.68 4.07 -7.45
C TYR A 60 -2.08 4.17 -8.08
N LEU A 61 -2.98 3.23 -7.77
CA LEU A 61 -4.36 3.26 -8.25
C LEU A 61 -5.15 4.47 -7.71
N GLN A 62 -4.93 4.83 -6.44
CA GLN A 62 -5.55 6.03 -5.85
C GLN A 62 -5.07 7.30 -6.54
N GLU A 63 -3.77 7.43 -6.80
CA GLU A 63 -3.19 8.57 -7.50
C GLU A 63 -3.70 8.67 -8.94
N GLN A 64 -3.77 7.55 -9.67
CA GLN A 64 -4.34 7.53 -11.01
C GLN A 64 -5.80 7.99 -11.03
N ARG A 65 -6.64 7.48 -10.13
CA ARG A 65 -8.04 7.90 -10.02
C ARG A 65 -8.16 9.38 -9.69
N ALA A 66 -7.34 9.86 -8.76
CA ALA A 66 -7.33 11.27 -8.39
C ALA A 66 -6.90 12.17 -9.56
N ALA A 67 -5.88 11.76 -10.32
CA ALA A 67 -5.43 12.48 -11.51
C ALA A 67 -6.51 12.53 -12.62
N GLN A 68 -7.20 11.40 -12.86
CA GLN A 68 -8.32 11.35 -13.81
C GLN A 68 -9.48 12.26 -13.38
N ASN A 69 -9.83 12.24 -12.09
CA ASN A 69 -10.87 13.11 -11.55
C ASN A 69 -10.50 14.59 -11.70
N LEU A 70 -9.26 14.96 -11.34
CA LEU A 70 -8.77 16.34 -11.51
C LEU A 70 -8.81 16.78 -12.98
N SER A 71 -8.32 15.93 -13.89
CA SER A 71 -8.37 16.21 -15.33
C SER A 71 -9.80 16.45 -15.81
N THR A 72 -10.76 15.66 -15.33
CA THR A 72 -12.18 15.82 -15.67
C THR A 72 -12.73 17.15 -15.13
N LEU A 73 -12.40 17.51 -13.88
CA LEU A 73 -12.85 18.76 -13.28
C LEU A 73 -12.28 19.99 -13.97
N TYR A 74 -10.98 19.99 -14.32
CA TYR A 74 -10.39 21.05 -15.12
C TYR A 74 -11.04 21.18 -16.50
N ALA A 75 -11.30 20.06 -17.20
CA ALA A 75 -12.00 20.10 -18.47
C ALA A 75 -13.44 20.65 -18.34
N MET A 76 -14.12 20.39 -17.22
CA MET A 76 -15.42 21.00 -16.93
C MET A 76 -15.32 22.51 -16.67
N LEU A 77 -14.25 22.95 -16.00
CA LEU A 77 -13.97 24.36 -15.74
C LEU A 77 -13.69 25.12 -17.05
N ASP A 78 -12.87 24.55 -17.93
CA ASP A 78 -12.56 25.13 -19.24
C ASP A 78 -13.84 25.32 -20.08
N ARG A 79 -14.70 24.29 -20.10
CA ARG A 79 -16.00 24.38 -20.79
C ARG A 79 -16.89 25.46 -20.17
N ASN A 80 -16.91 25.58 -18.85
CA ASN A 80 -17.69 26.60 -18.16
C ASN A 80 -17.19 28.03 -18.51
N VAL A 81 -15.89 28.23 -18.66
CA VAL A 81 -15.31 29.51 -19.14
C VAL A 81 -15.81 29.82 -20.55
N VAL A 82 -15.73 28.85 -21.47
CA VAL A 82 -16.21 29.03 -22.85
C VAL A 82 -17.71 29.35 -22.89
N THR A 83 -18.54 28.59 -22.15
CA THR A 83 -19.98 28.86 -22.08
C THR A 83 -20.29 30.24 -21.48
N THR A 84 -19.51 30.67 -20.48
CA THR A 84 -19.67 32.00 -19.88
C THR A 84 -19.37 33.10 -20.89
N GLN A 85 -18.31 32.96 -21.69
CA GLN A 85 -17.97 33.91 -22.75
C GLN A 85 -19.09 34.01 -23.80
N GLN A 86 -19.61 32.87 -24.26
CA GLN A 86 -20.73 32.83 -25.21
C GLN A 86 -22.00 33.51 -24.65
N LEU A 87 -22.33 33.26 -23.39
CA LEU A 87 -23.48 33.91 -22.75
C LEU A 87 -23.29 35.42 -22.60
N LEU A 88 -22.05 35.88 -22.35
CA LEU A 88 -21.75 37.30 -22.31
C LEU A 88 -21.94 37.95 -23.68
N GLU A 89 -21.41 37.34 -24.74
CA GLU A 89 -21.57 37.81 -26.13
C GLU A 89 -23.06 37.91 -26.50
N GLN A 90 -23.84 36.86 -26.25
CA GLN A 90 -25.29 36.86 -26.48
C GLN A 90 -26.00 37.97 -25.69
N ARG A 91 -25.58 38.20 -24.44
CA ARG A 91 -26.17 39.25 -23.60
C ARG A 91 -25.89 40.64 -24.18
N TRP A 92 -24.70 40.87 -24.71
CA TRP A 92 -24.38 42.12 -25.41
C TRP A 92 -25.24 42.31 -26.66
N GLU A 93 -25.44 41.26 -27.45
CA GLU A 93 -26.29 41.31 -28.65
C GLU A 93 -27.74 41.64 -28.31
N TYR A 94 -28.31 40.99 -27.28
CA TYR A 94 -29.68 41.27 -26.83
C TYR A 94 -29.85 42.71 -26.38
N ILE A 95 -28.90 43.22 -25.58
CA ILE A 95 -28.92 44.61 -25.10
C ILE A 95 -28.80 45.58 -26.28
N ALA A 96 -27.94 45.30 -27.26
CA ALA A 96 -27.79 46.13 -28.45
C ALA A 96 -29.07 46.18 -29.30
N GLN A 97 -29.86 45.10 -29.29
CA GLN A 97 -31.17 45.04 -29.95
C GLN A 97 -32.31 45.63 -29.10
N GLY A 98 -32.03 46.09 -27.87
CA GLY A 98 -33.04 46.60 -26.94
C GLY A 98 -33.94 45.52 -26.34
N LEU A 99 -33.54 44.25 -26.41
CA LEU A 99 -34.25 43.11 -25.84
C LEU A 99 -33.91 42.92 -24.36
N ASP A 100 -34.85 42.35 -23.60
CA ASP A 100 -34.57 41.93 -22.22
C ASP A 100 -33.61 40.72 -22.22
N ALA A 101 -32.58 40.82 -21.38
CA ALA A 101 -31.54 39.81 -21.22
C ALA A 101 -31.51 39.21 -19.80
N ALA A 102 -32.63 39.30 -19.06
CA ALA A 102 -32.75 38.75 -17.71
C ALA A 102 -32.41 37.26 -17.63
N GLU A 103 -32.91 36.45 -18.58
CA GLU A 103 -32.63 35.01 -18.64
C GLU A 103 -31.13 34.71 -18.84
N LEU A 104 -30.46 35.48 -19.69
CA LEU A 104 -29.00 35.38 -19.89
C LEU A 104 -28.25 35.77 -18.60
N GLY A 105 -28.75 36.76 -17.85
CA GLY A 105 -28.23 37.12 -16.53
C GLY A 105 -28.33 35.97 -15.53
N GLN A 106 -29.48 35.29 -15.46
CA GLN A 106 -29.66 34.11 -14.61
C GLN A 106 -28.74 32.96 -15.02
N ALA A 107 -28.60 32.70 -16.33
CA ALA A 107 -27.71 31.68 -16.85
C ALA A 107 -26.24 31.97 -16.49
N LEU A 108 -25.79 33.23 -16.60
CA LEU A 108 -24.45 33.65 -16.17
C LEU A 108 -24.23 33.45 -14.67
N GLN A 109 -25.21 33.76 -13.83
CA GLN A 109 -25.13 33.52 -12.39
C GLN A 109 -25.04 32.02 -12.06
N ALA A 110 -25.77 31.17 -12.80
CA ALA A 110 -25.67 29.73 -12.68
C ALA A 110 -24.27 29.22 -13.10
N GLN A 111 -23.70 29.74 -14.19
CA GLN A 111 -22.33 29.40 -14.59
C GLN A 111 -21.30 29.83 -13.55
N GLN A 112 -21.46 31.01 -12.94
CA GLN A 112 -20.57 31.48 -11.88
C GLN A 112 -20.65 30.59 -10.64
N SER A 113 -21.86 30.18 -10.24
CA SER A 113 -22.07 29.25 -9.12
C SER A 113 -21.39 27.90 -9.39
N LYS A 114 -21.54 27.39 -10.62
CA LYS A 114 -20.89 26.16 -11.06
C LYS A 114 -19.37 26.27 -11.05
N LYS A 115 -18.81 27.41 -11.50
CA LYS A 115 -17.37 27.67 -11.46
C LYS A 115 -16.82 27.54 -10.04
N THR A 116 -17.42 28.26 -9.08
CA THR A 116 -17.00 28.23 -7.67
C THR A 116 -17.08 26.82 -7.09
N MET A 117 -18.13 26.06 -7.41
CA MET A 117 -18.25 24.66 -7.00
C MET A 117 -17.09 23.81 -7.53
N LEU A 118 -16.77 23.93 -8.81
CA LEU A 118 -15.68 23.17 -9.44
C LEU A 118 -14.32 23.53 -8.84
N GLU A 119 -14.03 24.82 -8.64
CA GLU A 119 -12.80 25.29 -8.01
C GLU A 119 -12.63 24.74 -6.59
N ASN A 120 -13.71 24.72 -5.80
CA ASN A 120 -13.71 24.13 -4.46
C ASN A 120 -13.46 22.61 -4.50
N GLN A 121 -14.06 21.89 -5.45
CA GLN A 121 -13.85 20.45 -5.60
C GLN A 121 -12.42 20.12 -6.02
N ILE A 122 -11.86 20.90 -6.95
CA ILE A 122 -10.46 20.79 -7.38
C ILE A 122 -9.54 20.99 -6.17
N GLY A 123 -9.68 22.12 -5.46
CA GLY A 123 -8.84 22.41 -4.31
C GLY A 123 -8.94 21.36 -3.20
N ALA A 124 -10.14 20.84 -2.93
CA ALA A 124 -10.34 19.76 -1.96
C ALA A 124 -9.61 18.46 -2.38
N LEU A 125 -9.69 18.08 -3.65
CA LEU A 125 -9.00 16.89 -4.18
C LEU A 125 -7.48 17.06 -4.17
N GLU A 126 -6.96 18.23 -4.56
CA GLU A 126 -5.54 18.55 -4.49
C GLU A 126 -5.00 18.42 -3.07
N LEU A 127 -5.72 18.97 -2.08
CA LEU A 127 -5.36 18.84 -0.68
C LEU A 127 -5.40 17.38 -0.20
N GLN A 128 -6.38 16.59 -0.63
CA GLN A 128 -6.44 15.16 -0.31
C GLN A 128 -5.24 14.40 -0.88
N ILE A 129 -4.83 14.69 -2.12
CA ILE A 129 -3.65 14.08 -2.74
C ILE A 129 -2.38 14.47 -1.96
N LEU A 130 -2.20 15.76 -1.65
CA LEU A 130 -1.03 16.26 -0.92
C LEU A 130 -0.93 15.68 0.50
N ASN A 131 -2.06 15.55 1.19
CA ASN A 131 -2.11 14.99 2.54
C ASN A 131 -1.97 13.46 2.53
N GLY A 132 -2.51 12.78 1.52
CA GLY A 132 -2.30 11.35 1.28
C GLY A 132 -0.82 11.03 1.06
N ARG A 133 -0.14 11.81 0.21
CA ARG A 133 1.30 11.68 -0.03
C ARG A 133 2.15 11.90 1.21
N ARG A 134 1.83 12.90 2.04
CA ARG A 134 2.55 13.15 3.31
C ARG A 134 2.45 11.99 4.29
N LYS A 135 1.29 11.32 4.41
CA LYS A 135 1.15 10.16 5.29
C LYS A 135 2.02 8.98 4.86
N VAL A 136 2.23 8.79 3.56
CA VAL A 136 3.07 7.70 3.02
C VAL A 136 4.54 7.94 3.34
N ILE A 137 5.03 9.17 3.16
CA ILE A 137 6.44 9.52 3.39
C ILE A 137 6.82 9.30 4.86
N VAL A 138 5.97 9.74 5.80
CA VAL A 138 6.23 9.57 7.24
C VAL A 138 6.20 8.09 7.65
N SER A 139 5.32 7.27 7.06
CA SER A 139 5.32 5.82 7.31
C SER A 139 6.53 5.09 6.73
N SER A 140 7.10 5.57 5.61
CA SER A 140 8.33 4.99 5.05
C SER A 140 9.58 5.35 5.85
N GLU A 141 9.61 6.52 6.49
CA GLU A 141 10.75 6.97 7.32
C GLU A 141 10.76 6.31 8.71
N LEU A 142 9.59 5.99 9.27
CA LEU A 142 9.46 5.30 10.56
C LEU A 142 9.64 3.77 10.49
N SER A 143 9.88 3.21 9.30
CA SER A 143 10.14 1.77 9.10
C SER A 143 11.63 1.46 8.87
N VAL A 144 12.51 2.43 9.13
CA VAL A 144 13.97 2.27 9.14
C VAL A 144 14.44 2.43 10.58
N ASP A 145 14.08 1.47 11.43
CA ASP A 145 14.72 1.17 12.72
C ASP A 145 14.27 -0.23 13.20
#